data_AF-A0A838T1H5-F1
#
_entry.id   AF-A0A838T1H5-F1
#
_cell.length_a   1.000
_cell.length_b   1.000
_cell.length_c   1.000
_cell.angle_alpha   90.00
_cell.angle_beta   90.00
_cell.angle_gamma   90.00
#
_symmetry.space_group_name_H-M   'P 1'
#
loop_
_entity.id
_entity.type
_entity.pdbx_description
1 polymer ?
#
loop_
_entity_poly.entity_id
_entity_poly.type
_entity_poly.pdbx_seq_one_letter_code
_entity_poly.pdbx_strand_id
1 'polypeptide(L)'
;MIFSLQEFFVLSGKAIGFIFARPFYLGDTIQQMDAIGVGSLGIVLLTGFFTGMVLALQSSVQLATFGATIYIGRLVAGSMIRELGPVLAGLMVAGRVGSGIAAQLGSMKVTEQIDALNTLGTDPIKKLVTPRVLAALIMVPMLT
;
A
#
# COMPACT_ATOMS: atom_id res chain seq x y z
N MET A 1 -9.60 -9.29 23.77
CA MET A 1 -9.54 -9.69 22.35
C MET A 1 -10.79 -9.28 21.57
N ILE A 2 -11.99 -9.54 22.07
CA ILE A 2 -13.24 -9.16 21.37
C ILE A 2 -13.39 -7.62 21.28
N PHE A 3 -13.10 -6.88 22.36
CA PHE A 3 -13.16 -5.41 22.37
C PHE A 3 -12.18 -4.73 21.41
N SER A 4 -10.94 -5.21 21.33
CA SER A 4 -9.93 -4.67 20.40
C SER A 4 -10.29 -4.91 18.94
N LEU A 5 -10.92 -6.06 18.64
CA LEU A 5 -11.46 -6.33 17.31
C LEU A 5 -12.59 -5.36 16.97
N GLN A 6 -13.52 -5.12 17.91
CA GLN A 6 -14.60 -4.16 17.72
C GLN A 6 -14.08 -2.75 17.43
N GLU A 7 -13.12 -2.25 18.20
CA GLU A 7 -12.50 -0.94 17.99
C GLU A 7 -11.85 -0.83 16.60
N PHE A 8 -11.14 -1.87 16.17
CA PHE A 8 -10.54 -1.93 14.84
C PHE A 8 -11.59 -1.86 13.73
N PHE A 9 -12.69 -2.59 13.85
CA PHE A 9 -13.79 -2.57 12.87
C PHE A 9 -14.47 -1.20 12.84
N VAL A 10 -14.72 -0.59 14.00
CA VAL A 10 -15.31 0.75 14.09
C VAL A 10 -14.39 1.80 13.48
N LEU A 11 -13.08 1.74 13.75
CA LEU A 11 -12.08 2.64 13.18
C LEU A 11 -12.04 2.51 11.65
N SER A 12 -11.93 1.27 11.15
CA SER A 12 -11.88 0.98 9.72
C SER A 12 -13.15 1.45 9.00
N GLY A 13 -14.32 1.17 9.58
CA GLY A 13 -15.60 1.60 9.04
C GLY A 13 -15.75 3.11 9.00
N LYS A 14 -15.34 3.82 10.08
CA LYS A 14 -15.33 5.28 10.12
C LYS A 14 -14.37 5.89 9.10
N ALA A 15 -13.16 5.34 8.98
CA ALA A 15 -12.16 5.81 8.03
C ALA A 15 -12.68 5.72 6.58
N ILE A 16 -13.31 4.60 6.21
CA ILE A 16 -13.93 4.43 4.89
C ILE A 16 -15.14 5.37 4.71
N GLY A 17 -16.01 5.48 5.71
CA GLY A 17 -17.16 6.38 5.66
C GLY A 17 -16.77 7.86 5.51
N PHE A 18 -15.66 8.26 6.14
CA PHE A 18 -15.16 9.62 6.05
C PHE A 18 -14.48 9.98 4.73
N ILE A 19 -14.17 8.99 3.87
CA ILE A 19 -13.70 9.25 2.49
C ILE A 19 -14.71 10.09 1.71
N PHE A 20 -16.01 9.92 1.99
CA PHE A 20 -17.09 10.61 1.28
C PHE A 20 -17.70 11.78 2.06
N ALA A 21 -17.23 12.05 3.29
CA ALA A 21 -17.81 13.06 4.17
C ALA A 21 -17.02 14.38 4.15
N ARG A 22 -17.66 15.49 3.74
CA ARG A 22 -17.08 16.85 3.81
C ARG A 22 -16.72 17.26 5.25
N PRO A 23 -15.67 18.07 5.51
CA PRO A 23 -14.70 18.64 4.57
C PRO A 23 -13.61 17.63 4.15
N PHE A 24 -13.09 17.80 2.92
CA PHE A 24 -12.04 16.95 2.36
C PHE A 24 -10.66 17.58 2.57
N TYR A 25 -9.72 16.81 3.12
CA TYR A 25 -8.32 17.20 3.31
C TYR A 25 -7.47 16.78 2.10
N LEU A 26 -7.71 17.43 0.96
CA LEU A 26 -7.06 17.08 -0.31
C LEU A 26 -5.55 17.32 -0.29
N GLY A 27 -5.09 18.40 0.37
CA GLY A 27 -3.66 18.69 0.53
C GLY A 27 -2.91 17.56 1.25
N ASP A 28 -3.47 17.12 2.38
CA ASP A 28 -2.91 16.00 3.16
C ASP A 28 -2.93 14.70 2.33
N THR A 29 -4.00 14.46 1.57
CA THR A 29 -4.11 13.27 0.71
C THR A 29 -3.01 13.26 -0.36
N ILE A 30 -2.78 14.38 -1.05
CA ILE A 30 -1.74 14.49 -2.08
C ILE A 30 -0.35 14.26 -1.47
N GLN A 31 -0.08 14.84 -0.30
CA GLN A 31 1.18 14.62 0.40
C GLN A 31 1.39 13.14 0.76
N GLN A 32 0.33 12.46 1.19
CA GLN A 32 0.38 11.02 1.44
C GLN A 32 0.54 10.21 0.14
N MET A 33 -0.06 10.64 -0.98
CA MET A 33 0.13 9.97 -2.27
C MET A 33 1.59 10.01 -2.74
N ASP A 34 2.28 11.14 -2.54
CA ASP A 34 3.71 11.25 -2.85
C ASP A 34 4.56 10.31 -1.97
N ALA A 35 4.34 10.36 -0.65
CA ALA A 35 5.07 9.53 0.31
C ALA A 35 4.84 8.02 0.11
N ILE A 36 3.59 7.62 -0.17
CA ILE A 36 3.20 6.22 -0.36
C ILE A 36 3.59 5.73 -1.75
N GLY A 37 3.27 6.51 -2.78
CA GLY A 37 3.48 6.16 -4.18
C GLY A 37 4.93 6.34 -4.61
N VAL A 38 5.35 7.59 -4.80
CA VAL A 38 6.70 7.92 -5.29
C VAL A 38 7.77 7.37 -4.37
N GLY A 39 7.53 7.46 -3.05
CA GLY A 39 8.39 6.85 -2.06
C GLY A 39 8.61 5.35 -2.29
N SER A 40 7.57 4.60 -2.67
CA SER A 40 7.64 3.13 -2.83
C SER A 40 8.05 2.66 -4.23
N LEU A 41 8.10 3.53 -5.24
CA LEU A 41 8.48 3.16 -6.61
C LEU A 41 9.82 2.40 -6.66
N GLY A 42 10.83 2.89 -5.94
CA GLY A 42 12.16 2.27 -5.96
C GLY A 42 12.16 0.81 -5.48
N ILE A 43 11.42 0.49 -4.41
CA ILE A 43 11.40 -0.88 -3.87
C ILE A 43 10.56 -1.81 -4.76
N VAL A 44 9.44 -1.32 -5.33
CA VAL A 44 8.59 -2.11 -6.22
C VAL A 44 9.30 -2.42 -7.53
N LEU A 45 9.96 -1.43 -8.14
CA LEU A 45 10.73 -1.63 -9.38
C LEU A 45 11.90 -2.58 -9.18
N LEU A 46 12.68 -2.41 -8.11
CA LEU A 46 13.83 -3.26 -7.83
C LEU A 46 13.41 -4.71 -7.61
N THR A 47 12.39 -4.93 -6.78
CA THR A 47 11.90 -6.27 -6.47
C THR A 47 11.26 -6.93 -7.69
N GLY A 48 10.41 -6.21 -8.43
CA GLY A 48 9.80 -6.69 -9.67
C GLY A 48 10.84 -7.04 -10.75
N PHE A 49 11.91 -6.24 -10.87
CA PHE A 49 13.00 -6.50 -11.81
C PHE A 49 13.75 -7.80 -11.47
N PHE A 50 14.18 -7.97 -10.22
CA PHE A 50 14.88 -9.19 -9.81
C PHE A 50 13.98 -10.43 -9.88
N THR A 51 12.72 -10.33 -9.44
CA THR A 51 11.78 -11.45 -9.55
C THR A 51 11.51 -11.81 -11.01
N GLY A 52 11.35 -10.82 -11.89
CA GLY A 52 11.18 -11.05 -13.33
C GLY A 52 12.38 -11.77 -13.96
N MET A 53 13.61 -11.39 -13.60
CA MET A 53 14.82 -12.08 -14.08
C MET A 53 14.89 -13.53 -13.60
N VAL A 54 14.58 -13.79 -12.33
CA VAL A 54 14.55 -15.16 -11.78
C VAL A 54 13.52 -16.02 -12.50
N LEU A 55 12.31 -15.50 -12.73
CA LEU A 55 11.27 -16.22 -13.46
C LEU A 55 11.63 -16.49 -14.91
N ALA A 56 12.25 -15.54 -15.59
CA ALA A 56 12.68 -15.72 -16.97
C ALA A 56 13.74 -16.82 -17.08
N LEU A 57 14.72 -16.84 -16.16
CA LEU A 57 15.74 -17.86 -16.11
C LEU A 57 15.16 -19.24 -15.75
N GLN A 58 14.26 -19.31 -14.77
CA GLN A 58 13.62 -20.57 -14.38
C GLN A 58 12.73 -21.12 -15.50
N SER A 59 11.95 -20.26 -16.14
CA SER A 59 11.07 -20.63 -17.25
C SER A 59 11.85 -21.08 -18.48
N SER A 60 13.02 -20.48 -18.74
CA SER A 60 13.84 -20.88 -19.90
C SER A 60 14.36 -22.31 -19.75
N VAL A 61 14.83 -22.69 -18.57
CA VAL A 61 15.28 -24.06 -18.27
C VAL A 61 14.13 -25.04 -18.39
N GLN A 62 12.95 -24.71 -17.84
CA GLN A 62 11.77 -25.58 -17.90
C GLN A 62 11.26 -25.77 -19.33
N LEU A 63 11.08 -24.69 -20.09
CA LEU A 63 10.50 -24.74 -21.44
C LEU A 63 11.49 -25.29 -22.48
N ALA A 64 12.80 -25.16 -22.24
CA ALA A 64 13.82 -25.77 -23.10
C ALA A 64 13.69 -27.29 -23.16
N THR A 65 13.33 -27.95 -22.05
CA THR A 65 13.09 -29.40 -21.99
C THR A 65 11.93 -29.86 -22.88
N PHE A 66 10.96 -28.97 -23.12
CA PHE A 66 9.79 -29.23 -23.97
C PHE A 66 9.94 -28.68 -25.40
N GLY A 67 11.10 -28.08 -25.75
CA GLY A 67 11.29 -27.40 -27.03
C GLY A 67 10.43 -26.13 -27.21
N ALA A 68 9.88 -25.59 -26.12
CA ALA A 68 8.84 -24.55 -26.12
C ALA A 68 9.39 -23.14 -25.79
N THR A 69 10.66 -22.85 -26.07
CA THR A 69 11.35 -21.62 -25.65
C THR A 69 10.72 -20.33 -26.17
N ILE A 70 9.96 -20.39 -27.26
CA ILE A 70 9.21 -19.24 -27.81
C ILE A 70 8.12 -18.71 -26.84
N TYR A 71 7.65 -19.52 -25.90
CA TYR A 71 6.58 -19.15 -24.97
C TYR A 71 7.07 -18.49 -23.66
N ILE A 72 8.39 -18.42 -23.45
CA ILE A 72 8.98 -17.88 -22.20
C ILE A 72 8.47 -16.45 -21.94
N GLY A 73 8.54 -15.56 -22.93
CA GLY A 73 8.12 -14.17 -22.77
C GLY A 73 6.64 -14.04 -22.41
N ARG A 74 5.77 -14.86 -23.04
CA ARG A 74 4.32 -14.87 -22.76
C ARG A 74 4.02 -15.37 -21.35
N LEU A 75 4.74 -16.39 -20.89
CA LEU A 75 4.57 -16.95 -19.56
C LEU A 75 5.01 -15.93 -18.51
N VAL A 76 6.22 -15.40 -18.62
CA VAL A 76 6.77 -14.42 -17.67
C VAL A 76 5.91 -13.17 -17.59
N ALA A 77 5.56 -12.57 -18.74
CA ALA A 77 4.72 -11.36 -18.77
C ALA A 77 3.31 -11.63 -18.22
N GLY A 78 2.71 -12.78 -18.57
CA GLY A 78 1.40 -13.17 -18.07
C GLY A 78 1.36 -13.34 -16.55
N SER A 79 2.33 -14.07 -15.98
CA SER A 79 2.44 -14.29 -14.54
C SER A 79 2.77 -13.02 -13.77
N MET A 80 3.64 -12.16 -14.32
CA MET A 80 4.00 -10.89 -13.67
C MET A 80 2.82 -9.93 -13.62
N ILE A 81 2.08 -9.73 -14.71
CA ILE A 81 1.00 -8.73 -14.75
C ILE A 81 -0.22 -9.20 -13.96
N ARG A 82 -0.56 -10.50 -14.00
CA ARG A 82 -1.81 -11.00 -13.40
C ARG A 82 -1.71 -11.36 -11.94
N GLU A 83 -0.55 -11.82 -11.48
CA GLU A 83 -0.41 -12.44 -10.17
C GLU A 83 0.69 -11.75 -9.36
N LEU A 84 1.92 -11.83 -9.84
CA LEU A 84 3.07 -11.48 -9.03
C LEU A 84 3.26 -9.97 -8.85
N GLY A 85 2.96 -9.16 -9.87
CA GLY A 85 3.03 -7.70 -9.80
C GLY A 85 2.15 -7.14 -8.68
N PRO A 86 0.83 -7.41 -8.69
CA PRO A 86 -0.09 -7.02 -7.62
C PRO A 86 0.33 -7.51 -6.23
N VAL A 87 0.75 -8.77 -6.13
CA VAL A 87 1.13 -9.37 -4.84
C VAL A 87 2.42 -8.75 -4.29
N LEU A 88 3.45 -8.60 -5.12
CA LEU A 88 4.74 -8.03 -4.71
C LEU A 88 4.61 -6.56 -4.35
N ALA A 89 3.94 -5.76 -5.18
CA ALA A 89 3.74 -4.34 -4.87
C ALA A 89 2.93 -4.17 -3.58
N GLY A 90 1.83 -4.93 -3.42
CA GLY A 90 1.02 -4.90 -2.21
C GLY A 90 1.82 -5.27 -0.95
N LEU A 91 2.61 -6.34 -1.02
CA LEU A 91 3.45 -6.79 0.10
C LEU A 91 4.53 -5.76 0.47
N MET A 92 5.25 -5.23 -0.54
CA MET A 92 6.34 -4.27 -0.33
C MET A 92 5.81 -2.94 0.22
N VAL A 93 4.71 -2.43 -0.33
CA VAL A 93 4.07 -1.21 0.15
C VAL A 93 3.53 -1.42 1.55
N ALA A 94 2.82 -2.53 1.83
CA ALA A 94 2.30 -2.81 3.18
C ALA A 94 3.42 -2.85 4.24
N GLY A 95 4.54 -3.50 3.94
CA GLY A 95 5.69 -3.57 4.85
C GLY A 95 6.30 -2.19 5.14
N ARG A 96 6.66 -1.44 4.09
CA ARG A 96 7.32 -0.14 4.23
C ARG A 96 6.37 0.94 4.75
N VAL A 97 5.26 1.15 4.05
CA VAL A 97 4.31 2.24 4.31
C VAL A 97 3.50 1.96 5.57
N GLY A 98 3.06 0.72 5.78
CA GLY A 98 2.31 0.34 6.98
C GLY A 98 3.13 0.59 8.26
N SER A 99 4.39 0.17 8.26
CA SER A 99 5.32 0.42 9.38
C SER A 99 5.57 1.91 9.59
N GLY A 100 5.75 2.66 8.49
CA GLY A 100 5.94 4.12 8.55
C GLY A 100 4.74 4.86 9.14
N ILE A 101 3.52 4.50 8.71
CA ILE A 101 2.27 5.09 9.23
C ILE A 101 2.09 4.74 10.71
N ALA A 102 2.35 3.49 11.09
CA ALA A 102 2.27 3.06 12.49
C ALA A 102 3.25 3.84 13.38
N ALA A 103 4.49 4.02 12.93
CA ALA A 103 5.50 4.80 13.65
C ALA A 103 5.10 6.28 13.77
N GLN A 104 4.59 6.89 12.70
CA GLN A 104 4.12 8.28 12.71
C GLN A 104 2.95 8.48 13.67
N LEU A 105 1.92 7.62 13.59
CA LEU A 105 0.77 7.69 14.49
C LEU A 105 1.17 7.40 15.94
N GLY A 106 2.09 6.46 16.18
CA GLY A 106 2.63 6.19 17.50
C GLY A 106 3.34 7.40 18.09
N SER A 107 4.19 8.07 17.30
CA SER A 107 4.86 9.31 17.72
C SER A 107 3.87 10.44 18.00
N MET A 108 2.86 10.62 17.14
CA MET A 108 1.79 11.60 17.35
C MET A 108 0.97 11.33 18.61
N LYS A 109 0.79 10.05 18.98
CA LYS A 109 0.12 9.65 20.21
C LYS A 109 0.96 9.98 21.45
N VAL A 110 2.25 9.65 21.43
CA VAL A 110 3.16 9.91 22.57
C VAL A 110 3.40 11.40 22.79
N THR A 111 3.36 12.19 21.71
CA THR A 111 3.48 13.66 21.77
C THR A 111 2.14 14.37 21.98
N GLU A 112 1.07 13.64 22.30
CA GLU A 112 -0.28 14.15 22.57
C GLU A 112 -0.90 14.96 21.39
N GLN A 113 -0.33 14.89 20.18
CA GLN A 113 -0.86 15.61 19.02
C GLN A 113 -2.26 15.12 18.62
N ILE A 114 -2.54 13.83 18.84
CA ILE A 114 -3.87 13.25 18.58
C ILE A 114 -4.90 13.83 19.55
N ASP A 115 -4.54 13.97 20.83
CA ASP A 115 -5.43 14.52 21.85
C ASP A 115 -5.62 16.03 21.66
N ALA A 116 -4.57 16.74 21.24
CA ALA A 116 -4.65 18.14 20.84
C ALA A 116 -5.64 18.37 19.69
N LEU A 117 -5.71 17.47 18.70
CA LEU A 117 -6.70 17.58 17.63
C LEU A 117 -8.14 17.45 18.18
N ASN A 118 -8.36 16.52 19.11
CA ASN A 118 -9.66 16.33 19.75
C ASN A 118 -10.08 17.58 20.55
N THR A 119 -9.16 18.21 21.31
CA THR A 119 -9.46 19.42 22.09
C THR A 119 -9.73 20.63 21.20
N LEU A 120 -9.13 20.69 20.01
CA LEU A 120 -9.40 21.69 18.97
C LEU A 120 -10.69 21.41 18.17
N GLY A 121 -11.47 20.38 18.54
CA GLY A 121 -12.73 20.02 17.87
C GLY A 121 -12.55 19.39 16.49
N THR A 122 -11.34 18.95 16.15
CA THR A 122 -11.04 18.29 14.87
C THR A 122 -10.98 16.78 15.05
N ASP A 123 -11.79 16.04 14.29
CA ASP A 123 -11.77 14.57 14.34
C ASP A 123 -10.41 14.02 13.82
N PRO A 124 -9.62 13.33 14.67
CA PRO A 124 -8.30 12.82 14.31
C PRO A 124 -8.37 11.66 13.29
N ILE A 125 -9.44 10.87 13.29
CA ILE A 125 -9.64 9.80 12.29
C ILE A 125 -9.84 10.43 10.92
N LYS A 126 -10.63 11.50 10.87
CA LYS A 126 -10.89 12.22 9.62
C LYS A 126 -9.64 12.94 9.08
N LYS A 127 -8.83 13.53 9.96
CA LYS A 127 -7.64 14.29 9.55
C LYS A 127 -6.40 13.44 9.32
N LEU A 128 -6.17 12.39 10.12
CA LEU A 128 -4.92 11.62 10.09
C LEU A 128 -5.06 10.25 9.40
N VAL A 129 -6.20 9.57 9.57
CA VAL A 129 -6.36 8.18 9.07
C VAL A 129 -6.95 8.18 7.67
N THR A 130 -8.01 8.95 7.45
CA THR A 130 -8.77 8.96 6.18
C THR A 130 -7.90 9.33 4.96
N PRO A 131 -7.08 10.40 4.98
CA PRO A 131 -6.24 10.76 3.83
C PRO A 131 -5.20 9.68 3.49
N ARG A 132 -4.65 9.03 4.51
CA ARG A 132 -3.67 7.94 4.35
C ARG A 132 -4.29 6.69 3.74
N VAL A 133 -5.49 6.31 4.19
CA VAL A 133 -6.22 5.17 3.65
C VAL A 133 -6.62 5.43 2.19
N LEU A 134 -7.12 6.63 1.89
CA LEU A 134 -7.47 7.01 0.53
C LEU A 134 -6.24 7.03 -0.41
N ALA A 135 -5.13 7.62 0.05
CA ALA A 135 -3.88 7.62 -0.69
C ALA A 135 -3.36 6.20 -0.94
N ALA A 136 -3.39 5.31 0.06
CA ALA A 136 -2.99 3.92 -0.11
C ALA A 136 -3.88 3.16 -1.10
N LEU A 137 -5.20 3.37 -1.04
CA LEU A 137 -6.17 2.72 -1.91
C LEU A 137 -5.98 3.10 -3.38
N ILE A 138 -5.56 4.33 -3.66
CA ILE A 138 -5.30 4.82 -5.03
C ILE A 138 -3.88 4.45 -5.47
N MET A 139 -2.87 4.65 -4.63
CA MET A 139 -1.47 4.48 -5.03
C MET A 139 -1.06 3.01 -5.16
N VAL A 140 -1.60 2.08 -4.37
CA VAL A 140 -1.22 0.67 -4.48
C VAL A 140 -1.55 0.09 -5.86
N PRO A 141 -2.78 0.24 -6.40
CA PRO A 141 -3.08 -0.18 -7.77
C PRO A 141 -2.34 0.61 -8.85
N MET A 142 -1.94 1.85 -8.60
CA MET A 142 -1.14 2.62 -9.56
C MET A 142 0.33 2.17 -9.62
N LEU A 143 0.81 1.48 -8.59
CA LEU A 143 2.18 0.95 -8.52
C LEU A 143 2.32 -0.44 -9.15
N THR A 144 1.20 -1.12 -9.44
CA THR A 144 1.14 -2.47 -10.01
C THR A 144 1.01 -2.42 -11.53
#